data_AF-A0A6J8E9K6-F1
#
_entry.id   AF-A0A6J8E9K6-F1
#
_cell.length_a   1.000
_cell.length_b   1.000
_cell.length_c   1.000
_cell.angle_alpha   90.00
_cell.angle_beta   90.00
_cell.angle_gamma   90.00
#
_symmetry.space_group_name_H-M   'P 1'
#
loop_
_entity.id
_entity.type
_entity.pdbx_description
1 polymer ?
#
loop_
_entity_poly.entity_id
_entity_poly.type
_entity_poly.pdbx_seq_one_letter_code
_entity_poly.pdbx_strand_id
1 'polypeptide(L)'
;MSEQTFNVPGVPPDLRKEETIHQIADSLEYLNKMANDVFLRISSRVTENRTRLQKINDRVNLAQARVDKIRGGSNKATKVFALSKYPGKENFEEYKILFPSHNTNGLKEVQRPHYRVQSKHKAADDKTLKEKLQFYSVQFNSKKKQKEGENIHEGLGGLPKSVTSTSAYYCLILQKTCK
;
A
#
# COMPACT_ATOMS: atom_id res chain seq x y z
N MET A 1 11.34 -1.89 8.95
CA MET A 1 10.09 -2.37 8.32
C MET A 1 9.84 -1.49 7.11
N SER A 2 9.71 -2.08 5.92
CA SER A 2 9.51 -1.34 4.67
C SER A 2 8.11 -0.71 4.68
N GLU A 3 8.03 0.62 4.77
CA GLU A 3 6.78 1.36 4.57
C GLU A 3 6.38 1.27 3.09
N GLN A 4 5.64 0.22 2.74
CA GLN A 4 5.12 0.04 1.39
C GLN A 4 3.98 1.05 1.19
N THR A 5 4.19 2.06 0.35
CA THR A 5 3.24 3.17 0.09
C THR A 5 1.92 2.69 -0.51
N PHE A 6 1.91 1.48 -1.06
CA PHE A 6 0.89 0.93 -1.93
C PHE A 6 0.73 -0.57 -1.63
N ASN A 7 -0.49 -1.01 -1.28
CA ASN A 7 -0.78 -2.40 -0.94
C ASN A 7 -1.98 -2.92 -1.73
N VAL A 8 -1.75 -3.91 -2.60
CA VAL A 8 -2.83 -4.59 -3.34
C VAL A 8 -3.18 -5.88 -2.58
N PRO A 9 -4.40 -6.01 -2.04
CA PRO A 9 -4.78 -7.20 -1.30
C PRO A 9 -4.92 -8.40 -2.22
N GLY A 10 -4.38 -9.55 -1.79
CA GLY A 10 -4.63 -10.83 -2.44
C GLY A 10 -6.09 -11.26 -2.28
N VAL A 11 -6.64 -11.93 -3.29
CA VAL A 11 -7.99 -12.52 -3.21
C VAL A 11 -7.90 -13.84 -2.44
N PRO A 12 -8.63 -14.00 -1.32
CA PRO A 12 -8.60 -15.22 -0.55
C PRO A 12 -9.10 -16.43 -1.37
N PRO A 13 -8.53 -17.63 -1.17
CA PRO A 13 -8.88 -18.81 -1.95
C PRO A 13 -10.24 -19.43 -1.57
N ASP A 14 -10.76 -19.14 -0.36
CA ASP A 14 -11.92 -19.81 0.22
C ASP A 14 -13.27 -19.07 0.02
N LEU A 15 -13.31 -18.15 -0.95
CA LEU A 15 -14.53 -17.40 -1.30
C LEU A 15 -15.46 -18.16 -2.25
N ARG A 16 -16.74 -17.79 -2.26
CA ARG A 16 -17.67 -18.27 -3.29
C ARG A 16 -17.24 -17.75 -4.64
N LYS A 17 -17.50 -18.51 -5.71
CA LYS A 17 -17.15 -18.10 -7.08
C LYS A 17 -17.60 -16.69 -7.42
N GLU A 18 -18.84 -16.34 -7.07
CA GLU A 18 -19.42 -15.02 -7.31
C GLU A 18 -18.70 -13.92 -6.50
N GLU A 19 -18.39 -14.16 -5.23
CA GLU A 19 -17.64 -13.21 -4.37
C GLU A 19 -16.21 -13.04 -4.87
N THR A 20 -15.56 -14.13 -5.29
CA THR A 20 -14.21 -14.12 -5.85
C THR A 20 -14.16 -13.22 -7.09
N ILE A 21 -15.15 -13.30 -7.98
CA ILE A 21 -15.22 -12.45 -9.18
C ILE A 21 -15.29 -10.97 -8.78
N HIS A 22 -16.14 -10.61 -7.81
CA HIS A 22 -16.23 -9.24 -7.31
C HIS A 22 -14.91 -8.77 -6.70
N GLN A 23 -14.27 -9.58 -5.85
CA GLN A 23 -13.00 -9.21 -5.24
C GLN A 23 -11.86 -9.08 -6.26
N ILE A 24 -11.85 -9.91 -7.31
CA ILE A 24 -10.90 -9.77 -8.42
C ILE A 24 -11.15 -8.44 -9.14
N ALA A 25 -12.39 -8.13 -9.47
CA ALA A 25 -12.75 -6.89 -10.16
C ALA A 25 -12.29 -5.65 -9.37
N ASP A 26 -12.59 -5.60 -8.06
CA ASP A 26 -12.18 -4.49 -7.18
C ASP A 26 -10.67 -4.36 -7.08
N SER A 27 -9.97 -5.50 -6.98
CA SER A 27 -8.51 -5.51 -6.87
C SER A 27 -7.85 -5.02 -8.16
N LEU A 28 -8.39 -5.40 -9.32
CA LEU A 28 -7.91 -4.95 -10.63
C LEU A 28 -8.23 -3.46 -10.86
N GLU A 29 -9.40 -2.99 -10.47
CA GLU A 29 -9.76 -1.57 -10.57
C GLU A 29 -8.85 -0.72 -9.69
N TYR A 30 -8.61 -1.15 -8.45
CA TYR A 30 -7.69 -0.47 -7.55
C TYR A 30 -6.25 -0.47 -8.09
N LEU A 31 -5.76 -1.61 -8.60
CA LEU A 31 -4.45 -1.70 -9.24
C LEU A 31 -4.33 -0.71 -10.41
N ASN A 32 -5.36 -0.59 -11.24
CA ASN A 32 -5.38 0.37 -12.34
C ASN A 32 -5.29 1.81 -11.81
N LYS A 33 -6.05 2.16 -10.77
CA LYS A 33 -5.98 3.50 -10.14
C LYS A 33 -4.59 3.81 -9.59
N MET A 34 -3.96 2.84 -8.92
CA MET A 34 -2.60 3.00 -8.40
C MET A 34 -1.57 3.16 -9.52
N ALA A 35 -1.65 2.34 -10.56
CA ALA A 35 -0.75 2.44 -11.70
C ALA A 35 -0.85 3.83 -12.35
N ASN A 36 -2.06 4.31 -12.57
CA ASN A 36 -2.29 5.66 -13.09
C ASN A 36 -1.72 6.74 -12.17
N ASP A 37 -1.94 6.66 -10.85
CA ASP A 37 -1.37 7.61 -9.89
C ASP A 37 0.18 7.64 -9.93
N VAL A 38 0.80 6.46 -10.00
CA VAL A 38 2.26 6.32 -10.12
C VAL A 38 2.77 6.99 -11.40
N PHE A 39 2.16 6.69 -12.55
CA PHE A 39 2.56 7.27 -13.82
C PHE A 39 2.32 8.79 -13.88
N LEU A 40 1.23 9.28 -13.28
CA LEU A 40 0.93 10.71 -13.20
C LEU A 40 1.99 11.45 -12.38
N ARG A 41 2.39 10.92 -11.21
CA ARG A 41 3.44 11.51 -10.37
C ARG A 41 4.79 11.54 -11.08
N ILE A 42 5.16 10.44 -11.73
CA ILE A 42 6.41 10.38 -12.50
C ILE A 42 6.38 11.39 -13.64
N SER A 43 5.27 11.44 -14.40
CA SER A 43 5.11 12.37 -15.52
C SER A 43 5.19 13.82 -15.05
N SER A 44 4.51 14.17 -13.97
CA SER A 44 4.57 15.49 -13.34
C SER A 44 5.99 15.86 -12.92
N ARG A 45 6.76 14.91 -12.35
CA ARG A 45 8.15 15.18 -11.98
C ARG A 45 9.05 15.39 -13.20
N VAL A 46 8.84 14.61 -14.26
CA VAL A 46 9.60 14.74 -15.51
C VAL A 46 9.33 16.10 -16.15
N THR A 47 8.09 16.57 -16.17
CA THR A 47 7.75 17.90 -16.71
C THR A 47 8.37 19.02 -15.88
N GLU A 48 8.29 18.95 -14.55
CA GLU A 48 8.96 19.90 -13.65
C GLU A 48 10.47 19.97 -13.92
N ASN A 49 11.14 18.81 -13.99
CA ASN A 49 12.57 18.75 -14.24
C ASN A 49 12.92 19.30 -15.64
N ARG A 50 12.12 19.00 -16.66
CA ARG A 50 12.30 19.56 -18.00
C ARG A 50 12.22 21.08 -17.99
N THR A 51 11.24 21.66 -17.31
CA THR A 51 11.14 23.13 -17.19
C THR A 51 12.31 23.73 -16.42
N ARG A 52 12.80 23.05 -15.38
CA ARG A 52 14.00 23.46 -14.63
C ARG A 52 15.25 23.45 -15.51
N LEU A 53 15.44 22.39 -16.29
CA LEU A 53 16.55 22.28 -17.24
C LEU A 53 16.47 23.36 -18.31
N GLN A 54 15.27 23.65 -18.84
CA GLN A 54 15.08 24.73 -19.79
C GLN A 54 15.53 26.08 -19.21
N LYS A 55 15.08 26.43 -18.00
CA LYS A 55 15.50 27.67 -17.32
C LYS A 55 17.02 27.75 -17.11
N ILE A 56 17.67 26.62 -16.84
CA ILE A 56 19.14 26.57 -16.73
C ILE A 56 19.77 26.83 -18.10
N ASN A 57 19.27 26.16 -19.15
CA ASN A 57 19.77 26.33 -20.50
C ASN A 57 19.61 27.79 -20.99
N ASP A 58 18.48 28.42 -20.73
CA ASP A 58 18.24 29.83 -21.06
C ASP A 58 19.25 30.76 -20.37
N ARG A 59 19.56 30.49 -19.09
CA ARG A 59 20.58 31.23 -18.34
C ARG A 59 21.99 31.00 -18.90
N VAL A 60 22.31 29.78 -19.30
CA VAL A 60 23.60 29.44 -19.93
C VAL A 60 23.72 30.17 -21.27
N ASN A 61 22.68 30.16 -22.10
CA ASN A 61 22.67 30.86 -23.39
C ASN A 61 22.84 32.38 -23.22
N LEU A 62 22.17 32.96 -22.22
CA LEU A 62 22.32 34.38 -21.90
C LEU A 62 23.73 34.71 -21.43
N ALA A 63 24.31 33.88 -20.56
CA ALA A 63 25.69 34.05 -20.11
C ALA A 63 26.68 33.92 -21.28
N GLN A 64 26.47 32.94 -22.15
CA GLN A 64 27.28 32.74 -23.35
C GLN A 64 27.22 33.95 -24.28
N ALA A 65 26.03 34.48 -24.56
CA ALA A 65 25.86 35.70 -25.36
C ALA A 65 26.57 36.92 -24.74
N ARG A 66 26.60 37.04 -23.41
CA ARG A 66 27.37 38.09 -22.72
C ARG A 66 28.87 37.90 -22.88
N VAL A 67 29.37 36.66 -22.77
CA VAL A 67 30.78 36.33 -22.98
C VAL A 67 31.19 36.60 -24.43
N ASP A 68 30.38 36.20 -25.40
CA ASP A 68 30.64 36.43 -26.82
C ASP A 68 30.64 37.92 -27.16
N LYS A 69 29.77 38.73 -26.53
CA LYS A 69 29.80 40.19 -26.66
C LYS A 69 31.10 40.80 -26.13
N ILE A 70 31.63 40.31 -25.01
CA ILE A 70 32.92 40.75 -24.46
C ILE A 70 34.05 40.32 -25.41
N ARG A 71 33.99 39.10 -25.95
CA ARG A 71 34.99 38.56 -26.89
C ARG A 71 35.03 39.31 -28.22
N GLY A 72 33.86 39.64 -28.78
CA GLY A 72 33.73 40.20 -30.14
C GLY A 72 33.63 41.72 -30.24
N GLY A 73 33.27 42.41 -29.16
CA GLY A 73 32.90 43.84 -29.21
C GLY A 73 34.00 44.85 -28.86
N SER A 74 35.09 44.46 -28.19
CA SER A 74 36.14 45.40 -27.77
C SER A 74 37.49 44.73 -27.57
N ASN A 75 38.52 45.14 -28.33
CA ASN A 75 39.89 44.64 -28.20
C ASN A 75 40.67 45.30 -27.03
N LYS A 76 39.95 45.71 -25.98
CA LYS A 76 40.48 46.47 -24.84
C LYS A 76 40.63 45.58 -23.61
N ALA A 77 41.63 45.85 -22.79
CA ALA A 77 41.84 45.15 -21.52
C ALA A 77 40.63 45.33 -20.60
N THR A 78 40.06 44.21 -20.12
CA THR A 78 38.90 44.19 -19.22
C THR A 78 39.33 43.74 -17.84
N LYS A 79 39.15 44.60 -16.83
CA LYS A 79 39.41 44.26 -15.42
C LYS A 79 38.16 43.67 -14.79
N VAL A 80 38.25 42.43 -14.31
CA VAL A 80 37.14 41.72 -13.65
C VAL A 80 37.25 41.93 -12.14
N PHE A 81 36.17 42.42 -11.53
CA PHE A 81 36.03 42.48 -10.07
C PHE A 81 35.01 41.44 -9.65
N ALA A 82 35.41 40.52 -8.76
CA ALA A 82 34.52 39.54 -8.16
C ALA A 82 34.47 39.76 -6.65
N LEU A 83 33.28 39.63 -6.07
CA LEU A 83 33.10 39.56 -4.62
C LEU A 83 33.57 38.19 -4.14
N SER A 84 34.13 38.11 -2.93
CA SER A 84 34.60 36.86 -2.30
C SER A 84 33.46 35.94 -1.80
N LYS A 85 32.19 36.30 -2.04
CA LYS A 85 31.02 35.52 -1.59
C LYS A 85 30.75 34.38 -2.58
N TYR A 86 30.64 33.15 -2.06
CA TYR A 86 30.30 31.98 -2.85
C TYR A 86 28.90 32.13 -3.49
N PRO A 87 28.73 31.79 -4.79
CA PRO A 87 27.43 31.85 -5.45
C PRO A 87 26.55 30.68 -4.99
N GLY A 88 25.96 30.82 -3.82
CA GLY A 88 24.99 29.90 -3.23
C GLY A 88 23.71 30.62 -2.84
N LYS A 89 22.59 29.91 -2.84
CA LYS A 89 21.38 30.39 -2.15
C LYS A 89 21.64 30.31 -0.65
N GLU A 90 21.11 31.27 0.12
CA GLU A 90 21.21 31.26 1.59
C GLU A 90 20.32 30.17 2.19
N ASN A 91 19.21 29.82 1.53
CA ASN A 91 18.30 28.76 1.93
C ASN A 91 18.21 27.68 0.83
N PHE A 92 18.34 26.42 1.22
CA PHE A 92 18.20 25.27 0.35
C PHE A 92 16.78 24.72 0.43
N GLU A 93 16.19 24.44 -0.74
CA GLU A 93 14.91 23.74 -0.81
C GLU A 93 15.13 22.27 -0.49
N GLU A 94 14.31 21.72 0.41
CA GLU A 94 14.37 20.31 0.76
C GLU A 94 14.00 19.41 -0.43
N TYR A 95 14.65 18.26 -0.53
CA TYR A 95 14.37 17.29 -1.58
C TYR A 95 12.98 16.67 -1.37
N LYS A 96 12.12 16.79 -2.38
CA LYS A 96 10.79 16.20 -2.40
C LYS A 96 10.85 14.76 -2.93
N ILE A 97 10.51 13.80 -2.08
CA ILE A 97 10.39 12.39 -2.42
C ILE A 97 9.16 12.18 -3.32
N LEU A 98 9.27 11.32 -4.34
CA LEU A 98 8.20 11.07 -5.32
C LEU A 98 6.99 10.33 -4.73
N PHE A 99 7.24 9.46 -3.76
CA PHE A 99 6.23 8.67 -3.06
C PHE A 99 6.37 8.88 -1.54
N PRO A 100 5.82 9.97 -0.99
CA PRO A 100 5.77 10.15 0.45
C PRO A 100 4.81 9.12 1.06
N SER A 101 5.21 8.44 2.14
CA SER A 101 4.37 7.44 2.83
C SER A 101 2.99 7.97 3.25
N HIS A 102 2.87 9.28 3.47
CA HIS A 102 1.63 9.94 3.89
C HIS A 102 0.75 10.44 2.73
N ASN A 103 1.24 10.45 1.49
CA ASN A 103 0.54 11.03 0.35
C ASN A 103 0.19 9.96 -0.69
N THR A 104 -0.92 9.27 -0.49
CA THR A 104 -1.43 8.22 -1.40
C THR A 104 -2.68 8.65 -2.17
N ASN A 105 -3.03 9.94 -2.22
CA ASN A 105 -4.25 10.42 -2.88
C ASN A 105 -5.53 9.64 -2.49
N GLY A 106 -5.60 9.18 -1.22
CA GLY A 106 -6.72 8.37 -0.72
C GLY A 106 -6.65 6.87 -1.05
N LEU A 107 -5.65 6.42 -1.82
CA LEU A 107 -5.45 5.02 -2.22
C LEU A 107 -4.73 4.19 -1.15
N LYS A 108 -5.12 4.29 0.13
CA LYS A 108 -4.51 3.49 1.21
C LYS A 108 -5.00 2.04 1.23
N GLU A 109 -6.26 1.83 0.84
CA GLU A 109 -6.92 0.53 0.90
C GLU A 109 -7.91 0.37 -0.26
N VAL A 110 -8.15 -0.88 -0.67
CA VAL A 110 -9.18 -1.21 -1.65
C VAL A 110 -10.54 -0.92 -1.04
N GLN A 111 -11.29 -0.02 -1.67
CA GLN A 111 -12.68 0.24 -1.33
C GLN A 111 -13.53 -0.91 -1.86
N ARG A 112 -14.03 -1.76 -0.98
CA ARG A 112 -14.92 -2.87 -1.32
C ARG A 112 -16.35 -2.48 -1.00
N PRO A 113 -17.23 -2.31 -1.99
CA PRO A 113 -18.64 -2.07 -1.72
C PRO A 113 -19.28 -3.34 -1.17
N HIS A 114 -20.41 -3.19 -0.48
CA HIS A 114 -21.14 -4.33 0.05
C HIS A 114 -21.86 -5.08 -1.07
N TYR A 115 -21.40 -6.30 -1.38
CA TYR A 115 -22.04 -7.17 -2.36
C TYR A 115 -23.03 -8.11 -1.70
N ARG A 116 -24.26 -8.17 -2.22
CA ARG A 116 -25.24 -9.18 -1.81
C ARG A 116 -25.16 -10.39 -2.73
N VAL A 117 -24.47 -11.44 -2.27
CA VAL A 117 -24.32 -12.69 -3.01
C VAL A 117 -25.46 -13.65 -2.68
N GLN A 118 -26.20 -14.08 -3.71
CA GLN A 118 -27.38 -14.94 -3.55
C GLN A 118 -27.06 -16.44 -3.59
N SER A 119 -25.89 -16.82 -4.13
CA SER A 119 -25.46 -18.22 -4.12
C SER A 119 -25.29 -18.75 -2.70
N LYS A 120 -25.39 -20.08 -2.52
CA LYS A 120 -25.07 -20.74 -1.24
C LYS A 120 -23.61 -21.22 -1.27
N HIS A 121 -22.93 -21.26 -0.12
CA HIS A 121 -21.65 -21.99 -0.06
C HIS A 121 -21.88 -23.44 -0.45
N LYS A 122 -21.01 -23.98 -1.30
CA LYS A 122 -21.00 -25.40 -1.59
C LYS A 122 -20.61 -26.13 -0.30
N ALA A 123 -21.45 -27.09 0.13
CA ALA A 123 -21.10 -27.97 1.23
C ALA A 123 -19.79 -28.71 0.90
N ALA A 124 -18.95 -28.94 1.91
CA ALA A 124 -17.73 -29.73 1.73
C ALA A 124 -18.13 -31.14 1.26
N ASP A 125 -17.51 -31.59 0.16
CA ASP A 125 -17.75 -32.95 -0.35
C ASP A 125 -17.01 -33.95 0.55
N ASP A 126 -17.72 -34.98 1.03
CA ASP A 126 -17.20 -35.96 1.98
C ASP A 126 -15.93 -36.66 1.46
N LYS A 127 -15.83 -36.87 0.14
CA LYS A 127 -14.63 -37.42 -0.48
C LYS A 127 -13.44 -36.48 -0.33
N THR A 128 -13.61 -35.22 -0.69
CA THR A 128 -12.57 -34.18 -0.56
C THR A 128 -12.18 -33.95 0.90
N LEU A 129 -13.13 -34.07 1.83
CA LEU A 129 -12.89 -33.91 3.26
C LEU A 129 -12.02 -35.05 3.78
N LYS A 130 -12.34 -36.30 3.42
CA LYS A 130 -11.54 -37.48 3.78
C LYS A 130 -10.13 -37.42 3.20
N GLU A 131 -9.96 -36.98 1.96
CA GLU A 131 -8.65 -36.77 1.34
C GLU A 131 -7.84 -35.70 2.09
N LYS A 132 -8.45 -34.56 2.45
CA LYS A 132 -7.75 -33.51 3.22
C LYS A 132 -7.40 -33.95 4.63
N LEU A 133 -8.26 -34.72 5.30
CA LEU A 133 -8.00 -35.25 6.65
C LEU A 133 -6.79 -36.20 6.72
N GLN A 134 -6.34 -36.76 5.59
CA GLN A 134 -5.09 -37.54 5.54
C GLN A 134 -3.86 -36.65 5.75
N PHE A 135 -3.92 -35.40 5.31
CA PHE A 135 -2.82 -34.42 5.43
C PHE A 135 -2.90 -33.59 6.71
N TYR A 136 -4.12 -33.37 7.22
CA TYR A 136 -4.34 -32.64 8.46
C TYR A 136 -4.73 -33.62 9.57
N SER A 137 -3.80 -33.90 10.49
CA SER A 137 -4.09 -34.69 11.69
C SER A 137 -4.96 -33.90 12.67
N VAL A 138 -6.22 -33.68 12.32
CA VAL A 138 -7.19 -33.05 13.22
C VAL A 138 -7.61 -34.12 14.22
N GLN A 139 -7.10 -34.02 15.45
CA GLN A 139 -7.51 -34.91 16.54
C GLN A 139 -8.96 -34.60 16.95
N PHE A 140 -9.91 -35.08 16.16
CA PHE A 140 -11.32 -35.08 16.53
C PHE A 140 -11.51 -36.16 17.60
N ASN A 141 -11.59 -35.74 18.87
CA ASN A 141 -11.98 -36.63 19.96
C ASN A 141 -13.49 -36.94 19.87
N SER A 142 -13.89 -37.69 18.85
CA SER A 142 -15.26 -38.14 18.61
C SER A 142 -15.74 -39.21 19.61
N LYS A 143 -14.85 -39.71 20.48
CA LYS A 143 -15.15 -40.75 21.49
C LYS A 143 -15.93 -40.26 22.73
N LYS A 144 -16.35 -38.99 22.80
CA LYS A 144 -17.17 -38.47 23.91
C LYS A 144 -18.68 -38.40 23.64
N LYS A 145 -19.18 -38.84 22.49
CA LYS A 145 -20.62 -38.74 22.13
C LYS A 145 -21.50 -39.95 22.51
N GLN A 146 -21.05 -40.85 23.41
CA GLN A 146 -21.86 -42.00 23.84
C GLN A 146 -22.13 -42.10 25.36
N LYS A 147 -21.77 -41.09 26.15
CA LYS A 147 -22.21 -41.04 27.55
C LYS A 147 -22.87 -39.71 27.86
N GLU A 148 -24.09 -39.85 28.36
CA GLU A 148 -24.93 -38.88 29.05
C GLU A 148 -25.69 -37.89 28.18
N GLY A 149 -27.01 -38.10 28.16
CA GLY A 149 -27.98 -37.17 27.65
C GLY A 149 -28.05 -35.95 28.56
N GLU A 150 -27.78 -34.80 27.99
CA GLU A 150 -28.32 -33.49 28.35
C GLU A 150 -27.98 -32.57 27.17
N ASN A 151 -28.80 -31.55 26.95
CA ASN A 151 -28.71 -30.64 25.80
C ASN A 151 -27.34 -29.91 25.76
N ILE A 152 -26.33 -30.51 25.14
CA ILE A 152 -25.08 -29.81 24.82
C ILE A 152 -25.31 -29.07 23.51
N HIS A 153 -25.73 -27.81 23.63
CA HIS A 153 -25.70 -26.87 22.51
C HIS A 153 -24.29 -26.84 21.93
N GLU A 154 -24.15 -27.23 20.65
CA GLU A 154 -22.90 -27.15 19.90
C GLU A 154 -22.38 -25.69 19.92
N GLY A 155 -21.15 -25.50 20.40
CA GLY A 155 -20.53 -24.19 20.55
C GLY A 155 -19.09 -24.30 21.04
N LEU A 156 -18.36 -23.17 21.07
CA LEU A 156 -16.93 -23.05 21.41
C LEU A 156 -16.56 -23.40 22.87
N GLY A 157 -17.41 -24.15 23.57
CA GLY A 157 -17.33 -24.40 25.00
C GLY A 157 -17.72 -23.17 25.83
N GLY A 158 -17.88 -23.38 27.13
CA GLY A 158 -18.10 -22.29 28.08
C GLY A 158 -16.86 -21.42 28.24
N LEU A 159 -17.05 -20.16 28.63
CA LEU A 159 -15.94 -19.25 28.92
C LEU A 159 -14.99 -19.86 29.98
N PRO A 160 -13.67 -19.69 29.84
CA PRO A 160 -12.73 -20.04 30.91
C PRO A 160 -13.16 -19.36 32.22
N LYS A 161 -13.08 -20.07 33.35
CA LYS A 161 -13.56 -19.57 34.66
C LYS A 161 -12.91 -18.26 35.13
N SER A 162 -11.82 -17.84 34.47
CA SER A 162 -11.11 -16.59 34.74
C SER A 162 -11.74 -15.35 34.09
N VAL A 163 -12.74 -15.52 33.21
CA VAL A 163 -13.42 -14.42 32.53
C VAL A 163 -14.93 -14.52 32.74
N THR A 164 -15.53 -13.42 33.17
CA THR A 164 -16.95 -13.32 33.51
C THR A 164 -17.81 -12.91 32.31
N SER A 165 -17.22 -12.46 31.21
CA SER A 165 -17.94 -11.99 30.02
C SER A 165 -17.13 -12.17 28.73
N THR A 166 -17.83 -12.47 27.63
CA THR A 166 -17.25 -12.61 26.28
C THR A 166 -16.52 -11.34 25.84
N SER A 167 -17.04 -10.16 26.20
CA SER A 167 -16.39 -8.86 25.96
C SER A 167 -14.99 -8.79 26.60
N ALA A 168 -14.83 -9.29 27.83
CA ALA A 168 -13.55 -9.31 28.52
C ALA A 168 -12.56 -10.30 27.87
N TYR A 169 -13.05 -11.42 27.34
CA TYR A 169 -12.24 -12.40 26.63
C TYR A 169 -11.67 -11.83 25.31
N TYR A 170 -12.49 -11.13 24.51
CA TYR A 170 -12.02 -10.46 23.30
C TYR A 170 -10.98 -9.37 23.62
N CYS A 171 -11.15 -8.64 24.73
CA CYS A 171 -10.19 -7.62 25.16
C CYS A 171 -8.82 -8.22 25.52
N LEU A 172 -8.80 -9.37 26.22
CA LEU A 172 -7.56 -10.08 26.56
C LEU A 172 -6.82 -10.62 25.33
N ILE A 173 -7.56 -11.09 24.32
CA ILE A 173 -6.96 -11.55 23.06
C ILE A 173 -6.31 -10.37 22.33
N LEU A 174 -7.02 -9.24 22.22
CA LEU A 174 -6.53 -8.06 21.52
C LEU A 174 -5.32 -7.41 22.22
N GLN A 175 -5.26 -7.47 23.56
CA GLN A 175 -4.10 -6.98 24.31
C GLN A 175 -2.86 -7.88 24.16
N LYS A 176 -3.04 -9.20 24.04
CA LYS A 176 -1.90 -10.12 23.81
C LYS A 176 -1.35 -10.06 22.39
N THR A 177 -2.09 -9.55 21.42
CA THR A 177 -1.62 -9.31 20.05
C THR A 177 -0.88 -7.98 19.86
N CYS A 178 -0.75 -7.17 20.92
CA CYS A 178 -0.01 -5.90 20.88
C CYS A 178 1.33 -6.05 21.61
N LYS A 179 2.25 -6.81 21.02
CA LYS A 179 3.67 -6.81 21.37
C LYS A 179 4.53 -7.20 20.18
#